data_AF-A0A355S144-F1
#
_entry.id   AF-A0A355S144-F1
#
_cell.length_a   1.000
_cell.length_b   1.000
_cell.length_c   1.000
_cell.angle_alpha   90.00
_cell.angle_beta   90.00
_cell.angle_gamma   90.00
#
_symmetry.space_group_name_H-M   'P 1'
#
loop_
_entity.id
_entity.type
_entity.pdbx_description
1 polymer ?
#
loop_
_entity_poly.entity_id
_entity_poly.type
_entity_poly.pdbx_seq_one_letter_code
_entity_poly.pdbx_strand_id
1 'polypeptide(L)' 'LEGDVPSPINPSPGCRFRARCRYAKPICSEVMPEFKEVGKDHFVACHLL' A
#
# COMPACT_ATOMS: atom_id res chain seq x y z
N LEU A 1 -8.16 27.64 11.36
CA LEU A 1 -8.54 26.21 11.44
C LEU A 1 -8.77 25.75 10.01
N GLU A 2 -7.73 25.53 9.20
CA GLU A 2 -6.79 24.40 9.27
C GLU A 2 -7.48 23.04 9.27
N GLY A 3 -7.22 22.25 8.23
CA GLY A 3 -7.44 20.81 8.22
C GLY A 3 -8.48 20.31 7.21
N ASP A 4 -8.17 20.41 5.92
CA ASP A 4 -8.81 19.55 4.93
C ASP A 4 -8.43 18.11 5.28
N VAL A 5 -9.35 17.36 5.90
CA VAL A 5 -9.13 15.96 6.25
C VAL A 5 -8.92 15.23 4.92
N PRO A 6 -7.72 14.66 4.65
CA PRO A 6 -7.48 13.99 3.38
C PRO A 6 -8.48 12.84 3.28
N SER A 7 -9.43 13.00 2.37
CA SER A 7 -10.58 12.11 2.27
C SER A 7 -10.09 10.68 2.06
N PRO A 8 -10.49 9.70 2.88
CA PRO A 8 -10.07 8.29 2.74
C PRO A 8 -10.51 7.66 1.40
N ILE A 9 -11.33 8.39 0.65
CA ILE A 9 -11.84 8.05 -0.67
C ILE A 9 -10.72 8.07 -1.73
N ASN A 10 -9.67 8.89 -1.57
CA ASN A 10 -8.64 9.04 -2.59
C ASN A 10 -7.23 8.78 -2.03
N PRO A 11 -6.90 7.51 -1.70
CA PRO A 11 -5.57 7.18 -1.24
C PRO A 11 -4.54 7.50 -2.33
N SER A 12 -3.45 8.15 -1.93
CA SER A 12 -2.30 8.39 -2.81
C SER A 12 -1.87 7.09 -3.51
N PRO A 13 -1.38 7.16 -4.77
CA PRO A 13 -0.98 5.98 -5.53
C PRO A 13 0.07 5.16 -4.78
N GLY A 14 0.14 3.87 -5.13
CA GLY A 14 1.06 2.93 -4.51
C GLY A 14 0.51 2.18 -3.29
N CYS A 15 1.39 1.44 -2.63
CA CYS A 15 1.08 0.69 -1.41
C CYS A 15 0.68 1.63 -0.25
N ARG A 16 -0.51 1.41 0.31
CA ARG A 16 -1.04 2.16 1.46
C ARG A 16 -0.18 2.04 2.72
N PHE A 17 0.64 1.00 2.82
CA PHE A 17 1.50 0.76 3.98
C PHE A 17 2.90 1.39 3.82
N ARG A 18 3.25 1.98 2.66
CA ARG A 18 4.62 2.46 2.39
C ARG A 18 5.15 3.41 3.47
N ALA A 19 4.31 4.32 3.97
CA ALA A 19 4.71 5.34 4.95
C ALA A 19 5.09 4.75 6.32
N ARG A 20 4.66 3.51 6.59
CA ARG A 20 4.90 2.78 7.85
C ARG A 20 5.68 1.48 7.66
N CYS A 21 6.10 1.16 6.43
CA CYS A 21 6.78 -0.10 6.12
C CYS A 21 8.30 0.07 6.19
N ARG A 22 8.96 -0.67 7.10
CA ARG A 22 10.42 -0.70 7.23
C ARG A 22 11.18 -1.28 6.02
N TYR A 23 10.46 -1.93 5.11
CA TYR A 23 11.00 -2.54 3.89
C TYR A 23 10.56 -1.81 2.62
N ALA A 24 9.97 -0.62 2.74
CA ALA A 24 9.49 0.13 1.57
C ALA A 24 10.58 0.33 0.51
N LYS A 25 10.21 0.08 -0.74
CA LYS A 25 11.04 0.34 -1.93
C LYS A 25 10.40 1.45 -2.76
N PRO A 26 11.12 2.08 -3.71
CA PRO A 26 10.56 3.12 -4.57
C PRO A 26 9.25 2.70 -5.27
N ILE A 27 9.17 1.46 -5.75
CA ILE A 27 7.95 0.89 -6.37
C ILE A 27 6.72 0.94 -5.44
N CYS A 28 6.90 0.93 -4.11
CA CYS A 28 5.81 1.01 -3.15
C CYS A 28 5.09 2.36 -3.14
N SER A 29 5.70 3.44 -3.64
CA SER A 29 5.03 4.75 -3.81
C SER A 29 4.38 4.93 -5.18
N GLU A 30 4.73 4.09 -6.15
CA GLU A 30 4.33 4.26 -7.54
C GLU A 30 3.18 3.33 -7.91
N VAL A 31 3.28 2.06 -7.48
CA VAL A 31 2.38 0.99 -7.94
C VAL A 31 1.71 0.30 -6.76
N MET A 32 0.40 0.03 -6.87
CA MET A 32 -0.33 -0.79 -5.90
C MET A 32 0.11 -2.26 -6.07
N PRO A 33 0.57 -2.93 -4.99
CA PRO A 33 0.94 -4.34 -5.09
C PRO A 33 -0.29 -5.18 -5.45
N GLU A 34 -0.05 -6.21 -6.28
CA GLU A 34 -1.08 -7.16 -6.64
C GLU A 34 -1.54 -7.96 -5.42
N PHE A 35 -2.85 -8.16 -5.31
CA PHE A 35 -3.42 -9.01 -4.28
C PHE A 35 -3.39 -10.46 -4.76
N LYS A 36 -2.42 -11.23 -4.25
CA LYS A 36 -2.18 -12.61 -4.69
C LYS A 36 -2.23 -13.58 -3.53
N GLU A 37 -2.61 -14.82 -3.83
CA GLU A 37 -2.56 -15.93 -2.88
C GLU A 37 -1.12 -16.45 -2.75
N VAL A 38 -0.63 -16.59 -1.52
CA VAL A 38 0.73 -17.08 -1.21
C VAL A 38 0.71 -18.40 -0.43
N GLY A 39 -0.48 -18.91 -0.13
CA GLY A 39 -0.73 -20.17 0.56
C GLY A 39 -2.23 -20.36 0.69
N LYS A 40 -2.68 -21.57 1.04
CA LYS A 40 -4.11 -21.92 1.11
C LYS A 40 -4.89 -20.91 1.96
N ASP A 41 -5.81 -20.19 1.34
CA ASP A 41 -6.64 -19.14 1.95
C ASP A 41 -5.82 -17.98 2.57
N HIS A 42 -4.59 -17.76 2.11
CA HIS A 42 -3.68 -16.70 2.57
C HIS A 42 -3.32 -15.77 1.41
N PHE A 43 -3.81 -14.54 1.49
CA PHE A 43 -3.59 -13.51 0.48
C PHE A 43 -2.72 -12.38 0.99
N VAL A 44 -1.81 -11.91 0.15
CA VAL A 44 -0.96 -10.75 0.47
C VAL A 44 -0.86 -9.82 -0.73
N ALA A 45 -0.79 -8.52 -0.43
CA ALA A 45 -0.43 -7.48 -1.40
C ALA A 45 0.88 -6.82 -0.96
N CYS A 46 2.01 -7.40 -1.39
CA CYS A 46 3.36 -6.90 -1.12
C CYS A 46 4.26 -7.05 -2.35
N HIS A 47 5.06 -6.03 -2.65
CA HIS A 47 6.03 -6.05 -3.76
C HIS A 47 7.28 -6.91 -3.50
N LEU A 48 7.46 -7.40 -2.27
CA LEU A 48 8.62 -8.22 -1.88
C LEU A 48 8.28 -9.71 -1.75
N LEU A 49 7.05 -10.09 -2.11
CA LEU A 49 6.58 -11.48 -2.13
C LEU A 49 6.45 -11.97 -3.57
#